data_AF-A0A836V8H3-F1
#
_entry.id   AF-A0A836V8H3-F1
#
_cell.length_a   1.000
_cell.length_b   1.000
_cell.length_c   1.000
_cell.angle_alpha   90.00
_cell.angle_beta   90.00
_cell.angle_gamma   90.00
#
_symmetry.space_group_name_H-M   'P 1'
#
loop_
_entity.id
_entity.type
_entity.pdbx_description
1 polymer ?
#
loop_
_entity_poly.entity_id
_entity_poly.type
_entity_poly.pdbx_seq_one_letter_code
_entity_poly.pdbx_strand_id
1 'polypeptide(L)'
;MKLRPVFIVLAATVSISFAGSGSAIGRALLQNDLALSAGANAKAAPASASPAAKSQAFQNGVSLFNAKRFDEASAYFTNVVKSEPTNAEAYYYLATCQAMVGDEPAAKRLYEYVVKYFPDTPAGASSKQYLDAHATLNAKAAEANAATTQKQMKQLVSTIEGLKKSATTAPASLNSLVEVVRARADRPNVSAEAVAAIKGAVDKLPPSVKNFLWTHGVRIYVTPTVEDYSPGVKYQEARGYEGGTYKSCPAFYHNRKIVIAERTMDEGDESIRDAFPPNSMVNSLYHETGHAMDFCLDGISHSDEFKHAYLLDSAHVEPSVANTLKYYLQKSEDGQEECCAELIGLLLGQTERHTTEMRATFPLTLKLLKAKLGL
;
A
#
# COMPACT_ATOMS: atom_id res chain seq x y z
N MET A 1 31.48 15.57 -25.34
CA MET A 1 30.56 14.52 -24.81
C MET A 1 30.77 14.39 -23.31
N LYS A 2 29.90 14.96 -22.49
CA LYS A 2 29.88 14.75 -21.03
C LYS A 2 28.68 13.85 -20.73
N LEU A 3 28.94 12.62 -20.30
CA LEU A 3 27.92 11.68 -19.85
C LEU A 3 27.23 12.23 -18.60
N ARG A 4 25.88 12.22 -18.60
CA ARG A 4 25.05 12.52 -17.43
C ARG A 4 24.96 11.27 -16.55
N PRO A 5 24.93 11.40 -15.21
CA PRO A 5 24.85 10.25 -14.32
C PRO A 5 23.42 9.69 -14.33
N VAL A 6 23.32 8.38 -14.52
CA VAL A 6 22.10 7.60 -14.32
C VAL A 6 21.88 7.45 -12.82
N PHE A 7 20.81 8.01 -12.28
CA PHE A 7 20.38 7.74 -10.91
C PHE A 7 19.67 6.38 -10.88
N ILE A 8 20.41 5.34 -10.47
CA ILE A 8 19.86 4.05 -10.09
C ILE A 8 19.32 4.20 -8.67
N VAL A 9 18.00 4.18 -8.51
CA VAL A 9 17.37 4.01 -7.18
C VAL A 9 17.50 2.54 -6.81
N LEU A 10 18.48 2.25 -5.95
CA LEU A 10 18.67 0.93 -5.36
C LEU A 10 17.55 0.70 -4.32
N ALA A 11 16.60 -0.18 -4.63
CA ALA A 11 15.66 -0.68 -3.65
C ALA A 11 16.44 -1.55 -2.65
N ALA A 12 16.73 -1.01 -1.47
CA ALA A 12 17.32 -1.77 -0.37
C ALA A 12 16.24 -2.69 0.22
N THR A 13 16.16 -3.93 -0.26
CA THR A 13 15.46 -5.00 0.45
C THR A 13 16.26 -5.35 1.69
N VAL A 14 15.77 -4.96 2.87
CA VAL A 14 16.30 -5.44 4.14
C VAL A 14 15.77 -6.86 4.35
N SER A 15 16.55 -7.85 3.92
CA SER A 15 16.32 -9.24 4.29
C SER A 15 16.84 -9.46 5.71
N ILE A 16 15.94 -9.44 6.71
CA ILE A 16 16.27 -9.88 8.06
C ILE A 16 16.28 -11.42 8.05
N SER A 17 17.45 -12.01 7.90
CA SER A 17 17.64 -13.43 8.20
C SER A 17 17.61 -13.61 9.72
N PHE A 18 16.55 -14.22 10.24
CA PHE A 18 16.54 -14.76 11.60
C PHE A 18 17.36 -16.06 11.61
N ALA A 19 18.67 -15.94 11.78
CA ALA A 19 19.51 -17.08 12.10
C ALA A 19 19.30 -17.45 13.57
N GLY A 20 18.79 -18.68 13.79
CA GLY A 20 18.46 -19.24 15.10
C GLY A 20 19.59 -19.09 16.11
N SER A 21 19.35 -18.24 17.10
CA SER A 21 20.14 -18.10 18.30
C SER A 21 19.22 -17.54 19.38
N GLY A 22 18.93 -18.35 20.42
CA GLY A 22 17.98 -18.00 21.47
C GLY A 22 18.09 -16.56 21.99
N SER A 23 16.95 -15.99 22.36
CA SER A 23 16.82 -14.60 22.81
C SER A 23 17.88 -14.27 23.85
N ALA A 24 18.55 -13.11 23.68
CA ALA A 24 19.59 -12.63 24.61
C ALA A 24 19.08 -12.57 26.06
N ILE A 25 17.77 -12.40 26.24
CA ILE A 25 17.05 -12.34 27.52
C ILE A 25 16.99 -13.73 28.16
N GLY A 26 16.54 -14.73 27.40
CA GLY A 26 16.52 -16.13 27.84
C GLY A 26 17.90 -16.60 28.29
N ARG A 27 18.96 -16.22 27.56
CA ARG A 27 20.35 -16.56 27.91
C ARG A 27 20.83 -15.93 29.22
N ALA A 28 20.52 -14.65 29.44
CA ALA A 28 20.95 -13.93 30.64
C ALA A 28 20.26 -14.46 31.91
N LEU A 29 18.98 -14.83 31.82
CA LEU A 29 18.23 -15.37 32.95
C LEU A 29 18.57 -16.84 33.24
N LEU A 30 18.83 -17.64 32.20
CA LEU A 30 19.30 -19.02 32.34
C LEU A 30 20.61 -19.10 33.14
N GLN A 31 21.53 -18.15 32.92
CA GLN A 31 22.79 -18.07 33.68
C GLN A 31 22.56 -17.76 35.17
N ASN A 32 21.50 -17.04 35.50
CA ASN A 32 21.16 -16.67 36.88
C ASN A 32 20.41 -17.80 37.61
N ASP A 33 19.55 -18.55 36.91
CA ASP A 33 18.79 -19.67 37.47
C ASP A 33 19.62 -20.93 37.72
N LEU A 34 20.59 -21.23 36.84
CA LEU A 34 21.52 -22.33 37.07
C LEU A 34 22.34 -22.12 38.36
N ALA A 35 22.62 -20.85 38.72
CA ALA A 35 23.29 -20.50 39.97
C ALA A 35 22.39 -20.68 41.21
N LEU A 36 21.07 -20.50 41.10
CA LEU A 36 20.11 -20.70 42.18
C LEU A 36 19.80 -22.19 42.43
N SER A 37 19.80 -23.02 41.39
CA SER A 37 19.64 -24.48 41.53
C SER A 37 20.83 -25.15 42.24
N ALA A 38 22.00 -24.51 42.23
CA ALA A 38 23.22 -24.97 42.91
C ALA A 38 23.32 -24.52 44.38
N GLY A 39 22.39 -23.68 44.87
CA GLY A 39 22.48 -23.07 46.19
C GLY A 39 21.14 -22.66 46.77
N ALA A 40 20.32 -23.61 47.20
CA ALA A 40 19.15 -23.32 48.04
C ALA A 40 18.90 -24.44 49.06
N ASN A 41 19.66 -24.36 50.15
CA ASN A 41 19.28 -24.93 51.44
C ASN A 41 18.31 -23.93 52.08
N ALA A 42 17.00 -24.18 52.04
CA ALA A 42 15.99 -23.29 52.61
C ALA A 42 15.12 -24.02 53.65
N LYS A 43 15.05 -23.42 54.84
CA LYS A 43 14.38 -23.89 56.07
C LYS A 43 12.89 -24.19 55.88
N ALA A 44 12.45 -25.23 56.59
CA ALA A 44 11.10 -25.77 56.62
C ALA A 44 10.06 -24.91 57.36
N ALA A 45 8.81 -25.02 56.89
CA ALA A 45 7.54 -24.83 57.62
C ALA A 45 6.50 -25.87 57.07
N PRO A 46 5.45 -26.25 57.81
CA PRO A 46 5.12 -27.66 58.00
C PRO A 46 4.06 -28.27 57.05
N ALA A 47 4.35 -29.52 56.68
CA ALA A 47 3.52 -30.69 56.35
C ALA A 47 2.10 -30.52 55.75
N SER A 48 1.95 -30.88 54.46
CA SER A 48 1.04 -31.98 54.02
C SER A 48 1.15 -32.27 52.51
N ALA A 49 2.30 -32.78 52.07
CA ALA A 49 2.42 -33.69 50.93
C ALA A 49 3.87 -34.18 50.92
N SER A 50 4.09 -35.48 50.75
CA SER A 50 5.44 -35.93 50.33
C SER A 50 5.82 -35.14 49.07
N PRO A 51 7.07 -34.68 48.89
CA PRO A 51 7.48 -34.11 47.61
C PRO A 51 7.15 -35.14 46.55
N ALA A 52 6.14 -34.89 45.73
CA ALA A 52 5.77 -35.83 44.68
C ALA A 52 7.03 -36.03 43.84
N ALA A 53 7.49 -37.28 43.74
CA ALA A 53 8.65 -37.59 42.92
C ALA A 53 8.36 -37.03 41.52
N LYS A 54 9.20 -36.09 41.05
CA LYS A 54 9.00 -35.44 39.75
C LYS A 54 8.85 -36.52 38.68
N SER A 55 7.85 -36.41 37.81
CA SER A 55 7.60 -37.43 36.80
C SER A 55 8.83 -37.67 35.92
N GLN A 56 8.98 -38.89 35.41
CA GLN A 56 10.11 -39.25 34.55
C GLN A 56 10.20 -38.32 33.32
N ALA A 57 9.04 -37.91 32.77
CA ALA A 57 8.98 -36.94 31.68
C ALA A 57 9.57 -35.58 32.08
N PHE A 58 9.29 -35.10 33.29
CA PHE A 58 9.87 -33.87 33.81
C PHE A 58 11.40 -33.98 33.95
N GLN A 59 11.88 -35.08 34.52
CA GLN A 59 13.32 -35.31 34.72
C GLN A 59 14.07 -35.37 33.37
N ASN A 60 13.49 -36.04 32.37
CA ASN A 60 14.04 -36.09 31.01
C ASN A 60 14.07 -34.70 30.36
N GLY A 61 12.99 -33.92 30.53
CA GLY A 61 12.93 -32.52 30.08
C GLY A 61 14.05 -31.68 30.69
N VAL A 62 14.26 -31.78 32.01
CA VAL A 62 15.35 -31.07 32.70
C VAL A 62 16.73 -31.51 32.23
N SER A 63 16.94 -32.82 32.00
CA SER A 63 18.20 -33.33 31.46
C SER A 63 18.53 -32.72 30.09
N LEU A 64 17.55 -32.70 29.19
CA LEU A 64 17.70 -32.09 27.85
C LEU A 64 17.86 -30.57 27.91
N PHE A 65 17.15 -29.92 28.82
CA PHE A 65 17.27 -28.48 29.08
C PHE A 65 18.69 -28.10 29.53
N ASN A 66 19.25 -28.86 30.48
CA ASN A 66 20.63 -28.69 30.95
C ASN A 66 21.65 -28.99 29.85
N ALA A 67 21.34 -29.92 28.95
CA ALA A 67 22.11 -30.18 27.73
C ALA A 67 21.91 -29.12 26.64
N LYS A 68 21.14 -28.04 26.90
CA LYS A 68 20.80 -26.95 25.96
C LYS A 68 20.06 -27.42 24.70
N ARG A 69 19.44 -28.59 24.75
CA ARG A 69 18.60 -29.16 23.67
C ARG A 69 17.16 -28.69 23.85
N PHE A 70 16.96 -27.38 23.70
CA PHE A 70 15.71 -26.70 24.08
C PHE A 70 14.48 -27.16 23.27
N ASP A 71 14.64 -27.43 21.97
CA ASP A 71 13.56 -27.95 21.14
C ASP A 71 13.05 -29.30 21.68
N GLU A 72 13.96 -30.22 22.01
CA GLU A 72 13.61 -31.54 22.54
C GLU A 72 13.08 -31.47 23.97
N ALA A 73 13.69 -30.62 24.82
CA ALA A 73 13.22 -30.38 26.17
C ALA A 73 11.78 -29.85 26.18
N SER A 74 11.44 -28.95 25.24
CA SER A 74 10.10 -28.38 25.10
C SER A 74 9.02 -29.45 24.89
N ALA A 75 9.32 -30.53 24.15
CA ALA A 75 8.39 -31.62 23.91
C ALA A 75 8.07 -32.40 25.21
N TYR A 76 9.10 -32.65 26.04
CA TYR A 76 8.92 -33.28 27.35
C TYR A 76 8.10 -32.40 28.29
N PHE A 77 8.42 -31.11 28.40
CA PHE A 77 7.65 -30.19 29.25
C PHE A 77 6.22 -29.99 28.75
N THR A 78 5.98 -30.00 27.43
CA THR A 78 4.63 -30.00 26.85
C THR A 78 3.82 -31.20 27.30
N ASN A 79 4.42 -32.39 27.40
CA ASN A 79 3.75 -33.57 27.92
C ASN A 79 3.45 -33.43 29.42
N VAL A 80 4.38 -32.89 30.20
CA VAL A 80 4.17 -32.69 31.64
C VAL A 80 3.03 -31.71 31.90
N VAL A 81 2.95 -30.58 31.20
CA VAL A 81 1.86 -29.62 31.43
C VAL A 81 0.49 -30.15 31.01
N LYS A 82 0.44 -31.16 30.12
CA LYS A 82 -0.81 -31.86 29.76
C LYS A 82 -1.24 -32.84 30.85
N SER A 83 -0.30 -33.61 31.40
CA SER A 83 -0.60 -34.61 32.44
C SER A 83 -0.71 -34.02 33.85
N GLU A 84 -0.01 -32.91 34.10
CA GLU A 84 0.08 -32.21 35.37
C GLU A 84 -0.21 -30.71 35.15
N PRO A 85 -1.47 -30.32 34.88
CA PRO A 85 -1.82 -28.93 34.55
C PRO A 85 -1.54 -27.91 35.67
N THR A 86 -1.26 -28.37 36.89
CA THR A 86 -0.91 -27.53 38.05
C THR A 86 0.61 -27.42 38.27
N ASN A 87 1.44 -28.03 37.41
CA ASN A 87 2.89 -28.00 37.54
C ASN A 87 3.46 -26.68 36.99
N ALA A 88 3.53 -25.67 37.85
CA ALA A 88 4.07 -24.34 37.52
C ALA A 88 5.52 -24.40 37.00
N GLU A 89 6.34 -25.32 37.51
CA GLU A 89 7.73 -25.49 37.11
C GLU A 89 7.84 -25.99 35.66
N ALA A 90 6.96 -26.90 35.23
CA ALA A 90 6.93 -27.40 33.85
C ALA A 90 6.52 -26.31 32.85
N TYR A 91 5.53 -25.46 33.19
CA TYR A 91 5.19 -24.30 32.36
C TYR A 91 6.34 -23.30 32.28
N TYR A 92 7.06 -23.06 33.38
CA TYR A 92 8.24 -22.21 33.39
C TYR A 92 9.34 -22.75 32.48
N TYR A 93 9.72 -24.02 32.62
CA TYR A 93 10.74 -24.62 31.76
C TYR A 93 10.33 -24.64 30.29
N LEU A 94 9.04 -24.87 29.98
CA LEU A 94 8.52 -24.78 28.62
C LEU A 94 8.67 -23.36 28.07
N ALA A 95 8.30 -22.33 28.85
CA ALA A 95 8.46 -20.93 28.46
C ALA A 95 9.93 -20.59 28.19
N THR A 96 10.84 -21.06 29.06
CA THR A 96 12.28 -20.85 28.90
C THR A 96 12.82 -21.59 27.67
N CYS A 97 12.33 -22.79 27.36
CA CYS A 97 12.68 -23.46 26.10
C CYS A 97 12.25 -22.60 24.89
N GLN A 98 11.03 -22.08 24.89
CA GLN A 98 10.52 -21.23 23.79
C GLN A 98 11.38 -19.96 23.62
N ALA A 99 11.77 -19.31 24.73
CA ALA A 99 12.67 -18.15 24.68
C ALA A 99 14.05 -18.50 24.09
N MET A 100 14.56 -19.69 24.43
CA MET A 100 15.88 -20.17 23.99
C MET A 100 15.93 -20.66 22.55
N VAL A 101 14.79 -21.01 21.95
CA VAL A 101 14.69 -21.33 20.52
C VAL A 101 14.33 -20.09 19.67
N GLY A 102 13.96 -18.99 20.32
CA GLY A 102 13.67 -17.70 19.69
C GLY A 102 12.20 -17.42 19.43
N ASP A 103 11.28 -18.28 19.88
CA ASP A 103 9.83 -18.02 19.84
C ASP A 103 9.43 -17.15 21.04
N GLU A 104 9.83 -15.88 20.96
CA GLU A 104 9.54 -14.86 21.97
C GLU A 104 8.02 -14.70 22.23
N PRO A 105 7.13 -14.70 21.21
CA PRO A 105 5.69 -14.65 21.44
C PRO A 105 5.16 -15.85 22.25
N ALA A 106 5.61 -17.07 21.97
CA ALA A 106 5.19 -18.25 22.74
C ALA A 106 5.74 -18.22 24.17
N ALA A 107 7.01 -17.84 24.33
CA ALA A 107 7.63 -17.68 25.64
C ALA A 107 6.85 -16.70 26.52
N LYS A 108 6.53 -15.51 25.98
CA LYS A 108 5.77 -14.47 26.70
C LYS A 108 4.41 -14.99 27.16
N ARG A 109 3.64 -15.64 26.28
CA ARG A 109 2.32 -16.19 26.64
C ARG A 109 2.41 -17.21 27.78
N LEU A 110 3.42 -18.06 27.75
CA LEU A 110 3.63 -19.07 28.79
C LEU A 110 4.08 -18.43 30.11
N TYR A 111 5.01 -17.48 30.09
CA TYR A 111 5.39 -16.75 31.31
C TYR A 111 4.22 -15.95 31.91
N GLU A 112 3.40 -15.30 31.07
CA GLU A 112 2.17 -14.62 31.51
C GLU A 112 1.19 -15.62 32.14
N TYR A 113 1.06 -16.81 31.57
CA TYR A 113 0.26 -17.88 32.15
C TYR A 113 0.77 -18.27 33.55
N VAL A 114 2.08 -18.46 33.72
CA VAL A 114 2.66 -18.81 35.04
C VAL A 114 2.42 -17.70 36.06
N VAL A 115 2.64 -16.42 35.69
CA VAL A 115 2.39 -15.29 36.60
C VAL A 115 0.91 -15.19 36.98
N LYS A 116 0.00 -15.46 36.03
CA LYS A 116 -1.44 -15.34 36.27
C LYS A 116 -2.00 -16.46 37.15
N TYR A 117 -1.57 -17.71 36.92
CA TYR A 117 -2.19 -18.88 37.56
C TYR A 117 -1.35 -19.47 38.70
N PHE A 118 -0.05 -19.15 38.76
CA PHE A 118 0.87 -19.62 39.80
C PHE A 118 1.72 -18.49 40.43
N PRO A 119 1.11 -17.35 40.82
CA PRO A 119 1.83 -16.15 41.26
C PRO A 119 2.71 -16.38 42.50
N ASP A 120 2.28 -17.24 43.43
CA ASP A 120 2.95 -17.48 44.72
C ASP A 120 3.98 -18.62 44.67
N THR A 121 4.39 -19.03 43.46
CA THR A 121 5.40 -20.06 43.26
C THR A 121 6.76 -19.45 42.86
N PRO A 122 7.89 -20.13 43.12
CA PRO A 122 9.18 -19.70 42.58
C PRO A 122 9.15 -19.52 41.05
N ALA A 123 8.43 -20.41 40.34
CA ALA A 123 8.21 -20.31 38.91
C ALA A 123 7.45 -19.02 38.52
N GLY A 124 6.45 -18.61 39.30
CA GLY A 124 5.76 -17.32 39.13
C GLY A 124 6.68 -16.12 39.32
N ALA A 125 7.53 -16.14 40.35
CA ALA A 125 8.51 -15.09 40.58
C ALA A 125 9.53 -14.99 39.42
N SER A 126 10.11 -16.11 38.99
CA SER A 126 11.05 -16.15 37.85
C SER A 126 10.38 -15.73 36.54
N SER A 127 9.13 -16.14 36.31
CA SER A 127 8.36 -15.73 35.12
C SER A 127 8.09 -14.23 35.10
N LYS A 128 7.76 -13.64 36.25
CA LYS A 128 7.58 -12.20 36.38
C LYS A 128 8.89 -11.46 36.11
N GLN A 129 9.99 -11.93 36.67
CA GLN A 129 11.32 -11.36 36.40
C GLN A 129 11.66 -11.39 34.91
N TYR A 130 11.32 -12.47 34.19
CA TYR A 130 11.47 -12.53 32.73
C TYR A 130 10.67 -11.43 32.03
N LEU A 131 9.38 -11.31 32.35
CA LEU A 131 8.49 -10.34 31.71
C LEU A 131 8.92 -8.90 31.96
N ASP A 132 9.34 -8.58 33.19
CA ASP A 132 9.82 -7.25 33.57
C ASP A 132 11.14 -6.90 32.84
N ALA A 133 12.06 -7.84 32.73
CA ALA A 133 13.30 -7.68 31.98
C ALA A 133 13.03 -7.51 30.47
N HIS A 134 12.13 -8.31 29.91
CA HIS A 134 11.70 -8.23 28.51
C HIS A 134 11.01 -6.89 28.19
N ALA A 135 10.13 -6.41 29.07
CA ALA A 135 9.51 -5.10 28.92
C ALA A 135 10.53 -3.96 28.95
N THR A 136 11.50 -4.01 29.88
CA THR A 136 12.55 -3.00 30.02
C THR A 136 13.46 -2.94 28.79
N LEU A 137 13.84 -4.09 28.23
CA LEU A 137 14.69 -4.15 27.04
C LEU A 137 13.96 -3.70 25.78
N ASN A 138 12.69 -4.05 25.63
CA ASN A 138 11.87 -3.54 24.53
C ASN A 138 11.62 -2.04 24.64
N ALA A 139 11.45 -1.49 25.85
CA ALA A 139 11.38 -0.05 26.06
C ALA A 139 12.68 0.65 25.63
N LYS A 140 13.85 0.11 26.03
CA LYS A 140 15.16 0.65 25.61
C LYS A 140 15.41 0.52 24.10
N ALA A 141 14.99 -0.58 23.49
CA ALA A 141 15.08 -0.78 22.04
C ALA A 141 14.13 0.17 21.29
N ALA A 142 12.93 0.40 21.82
CA ALA A 142 11.98 1.37 21.28
C ALA A 142 12.50 2.81 21.42
N GLU A 143 13.15 3.16 22.53
CA GLU A 143 13.80 4.48 22.72
C GLU A 143 15.00 4.68 21.79
N ALA A 144 15.86 3.68 21.63
CA ALA A 144 17.00 3.72 20.70
C ALA A 144 16.54 3.82 19.22
N ASN A 145 15.45 3.13 18.89
CA ASN A 145 14.80 3.24 17.58
C ASN A 145 14.06 4.56 17.41
N ALA A 146 13.46 5.13 18.46
CA ALA A 146 12.80 6.44 18.40
C ALA A 146 13.81 7.57 18.15
N ALA A 147 14.98 7.56 18.80
CA ALA A 147 16.04 8.53 18.54
C ALA A 147 16.62 8.40 17.11
N THR A 148 16.76 7.16 16.62
CA THR A 148 17.21 6.88 15.25
C THR A 148 16.15 7.27 14.22
N THR A 149 14.89 6.97 14.50
CA THR A 149 13.74 7.33 13.66
C THR A 149 13.53 8.83 13.65
N GLN A 150 13.71 9.52 14.78
CA GLN A 150 13.65 10.98 14.86
C GLN A 150 14.83 11.63 14.14
N LYS A 151 16.04 11.06 14.21
CA LYS A 151 17.20 11.52 13.44
C LYS A 151 16.99 11.30 11.94
N GLN A 152 16.49 10.13 11.54
CA GLN A 152 16.16 9.81 10.14
C GLN A 152 14.99 10.67 9.64
N MET A 153 13.94 10.90 10.42
CA MET A 153 12.84 11.83 10.12
C MET A 153 13.34 13.25 10.01
N LYS A 154 14.19 13.72 10.92
CA LYS A 154 14.78 15.07 10.83
C LYS A 154 15.65 15.22 9.60
N GLN A 155 16.38 14.17 9.22
CA GLN A 155 17.18 14.14 7.99
C GLN A 155 16.30 14.03 6.74
N LEU A 156 15.20 13.28 6.78
CA LEU A 156 14.21 13.19 5.71
C LEU A 156 13.48 14.52 5.55
N VAL A 157 13.05 15.17 6.64
CA VAL A 157 12.42 16.49 6.66
C VAL A 157 13.40 17.53 6.15
N SER A 158 14.66 17.51 6.59
CA SER A 158 15.72 18.36 6.05
C SER A 158 15.97 18.12 4.56
N THR A 159 15.89 16.87 4.10
CA THR A 159 16.03 16.51 2.69
C THR A 159 14.81 16.94 1.89
N ILE A 160 13.59 16.81 2.43
CA ILE A 160 12.34 17.28 1.83
C ILE A 160 12.30 18.80 1.81
N GLU A 161 12.77 19.48 2.85
CA GLU A 161 12.94 20.93 2.89
C GLU A 161 14.04 21.40 1.95
N GLY A 162 15.11 20.62 1.80
CA GLY A 162 16.15 20.81 0.79
C GLY A 162 15.64 20.61 -0.64
N LEU A 163 14.77 19.62 -0.86
CA LEU A 163 14.06 19.39 -2.12
C LEU A 163 13.01 20.46 -2.39
N LYS A 164 12.32 20.97 -1.35
CA LYS A 164 11.39 22.11 -1.44
C LYS A 164 12.13 23.43 -1.71
N LYS A 165 13.30 23.64 -1.10
CA LYS A 165 14.19 24.78 -1.39
C LYS A 165 14.86 24.62 -2.76
N SER A 166 15.22 23.43 -3.18
CA SER A 166 15.66 23.16 -4.57
C SER A 166 14.50 23.24 -5.56
N ALA A 167 13.25 23.10 -5.10
CA ALA A 167 12.02 23.38 -5.84
C ALA A 167 11.65 24.87 -5.83
N THR A 168 12.45 25.75 -5.21
CA THR A 168 12.36 27.20 -5.45
C THR A 168 13.09 27.64 -6.73
N THR A 169 13.80 26.72 -7.40
CA THR A 169 13.85 26.72 -8.86
C THR A 169 12.78 25.76 -9.36
N ALA A 170 11.53 26.20 -9.38
CA ALA A 170 10.53 25.59 -10.25
C ALA A 170 11.19 25.45 -11.64
N PRO A 171 11.33 24.24 -12.21
CA PRO A 171 11.81 24.13 -13.56
C PRO A 171 10.74 24.82 -14.42
N ALA A 172 11.09 25.96 -15.00
CA ALA A 172 10.38 26.62 -16.09
C ALA A 172 8.91 26.17 -16.26
N SER A 173 8.06 26.65 -15.34
CA SER A 173 6.60 26.62 -15.32
C SER A 173 5.89 25.25 -15.27
N LEU A 174 4.85 25.20 -14.43
CA LEU A 174 3.71 24.27 -14.55
C LEU A 174 3.06 24.28 -15.96
N ASN A 175 3.44 25.23 -16.84
CA ASN A 175 3.06 25.26 -18.25
C ASN A 175 3.73 24.15 -19.10
N SER A 176 4.59 23.32 -18.50
CA SER A 176 5.29 22.21 -19.17
C SER A 176 4.56 20.86 -19.13
N LEU A 177 3.30 20.82 -18.67
CA LEU A 177 2.46 19.61 -18.74
C LEU A 177 1.93 19.33 -20.15
N VAL A 178 1.77 20.37 -20.97
CA VAL A 178 1.10 20.29 -22.27
C VAL A 178 2.12 20.44 -23.39
N GLU A 179 2.22 19.43 -24.24
CA GLU A 179 3.01 19.40 -25.46
C GLU A 179 2.06 19.42 -26.68
N VAL A 180 2.33 20.29 -27.65
CA VAL A 180 1.54 20.34 -28.89
C VAL A 180 2.28 19.58 -29.97
N VAL A 181 1.65 18.56 -30.52
CA VAL A 181 2.19 17.72 -31.59
C VAL A 181 2.00 18.44 -32.92
N ARG A 182 3.05 18.43 -33.75
CA ARG A 182 3.02 19.03 -35.08
C ARG A 182 2.29 18.10 -36.05
N ALA A 183 1.45 18.68 -36.90
CA ALA A 183 0.78 17.94 -37.96
C ALA A 183 1.74 17.41 -39.03
N ARG A 184 1.38 16.26 -39.60
CA ARG A 184 1.84 15.81 -40.90
C ARG A 184 1.44 16.80 -42.00
N ALA A 185 2.13 16.73 -43.13
CA ALA A 185 2.00 17.72 -44.22
C ALA A 185 0.62 17.76 -44.90
N ASP A 186 -0.16 16.69 -44.76
CA ASP A 186 -1.45 16.47 -45.42
C ASP A 186 -2.67 16.95 -44.61
N ARG A 187 -2.46 17.55 -43.44
CA ARG A 187 -3.54 17.98 -42.52
C ARG A 187 -3.16 19.23 -41.73
N PRO A 188 -4.14 20.00 -41.22
CA PRO A 188 -3.84 21.20 -40.44
C PRO A 188 -3.22 20.86 -39.07
N ASN A 189 -2.43 21.80 -38.54
CA ASN A 189 -2.03 21.76 -37.13
C ASN A 189 -3.25 21.91 -36.21
N VAL A 190 -3.04 21.58 -34.94
CA VAL A 190 -4.03 21.87 -33.89
C VAL A 190 -4.37 23.37 -33.91
N SER A 191 -5.65 23.71 -33.88
CA SER A 191 -6.08 25.11 -33.85
C SER A 191 -5.58 25.83 -32.60
N ALA A 192 -5.33 27.14 -32.72
CA ALA A 192 -4.92 27.95 -31.59
C ALA A 192 -5.99 27.96 -30.46
N GLU A 193 -7.27 27.86 -30.84
CA GLU A 193 -8.40 27.80 -29.91
C GLU A 193 -8.37 26.50 -29.08
N ALA A 194 -8.20 25.34 -29.73
CA ALA A 194 -8.08 24.07 -29.04
C ALA A 194 -6.87 24.03 -28.08
N VAL A 195 -5.71 24.53 -28.54
CA VAL A 195 -4.51 24.63 -27.69
C VAL A 195 -4.76 25.54 -26.49
N ALA A 196 -5.40 26.69 -26.69
CA ALA A 196 -5.71 27.63 -25.61
C ALA A 196 -6.72 27.04 -24.62
N ALA A 197 -7.73 26.31 -25.09
CA ALA A 197 -8.72 25.65 -24.25
C ALA A 197 -8.09 24.59 -23.35
N ILE A 198 -7.26 23.70 -23.91
CA ILE A 198 -6.56 22.67 -23.13
C ILE A 198 -5.60 23.29 -22.11
N LYS A 199 -4.77 24.26 -22.52
CA LYS A 199 -3.87 24.94 -21.58
C LYS A 199 -4.64 25.65 -20.47
N GLY A 200 -5.72 26.36 -20.82
CA GLY A 200 -6.58 27.03 -19.86
C GLY A 200 -7.28 26.07 -18.90
N ALA A 201 -7.68 24.88 -19.36
CA ALA A 201 -8.23 23.82 -18.52
C ALA A 201 -7.17 23.26 -17.55
N VAL A 202 -5.96 22.97 -18.05
CA VAL A 202 -4.83 22.54 -17.22
C VAL A 202 -4.48 23.59 -16.17
N ASP A 203 -4.45 24.87 -16.53
CA ASP A 203 -4.18 25.96 -15.60
C ASP A 203 -5.22 26.04 -14.47
N LYS A 204 -6.49 25.75 -14.77
CA LYS A 204 -7.61 25.72 -13.83
C LYS A 204 -7.68 24.46 -12.96
N LEU A 205 -6.96 23.39 -13.29
CA LEU A 205 -6.92 22.19 -12.46
C LEU A 205 -6.49 22.53 -11.03
N PRO A 206 -7.04 21.85 -10.00
CA PRO A 206 -6.61 22.02 -8.62
C PRO A 206 -5.09 21.88 -8.48
N PRO A 207 -4.41 22.69 -7.64
CA PRO A 207 -2.95 22.60 -7.47
C PRO A 207 -2.47 21.21 -7.06
N SER A 208 -3.26 20.48 -6.26
CA SER A 208 -3.00 19.08 -5.89
C SER A 208 -2.93 18.17 -7.12
N VAL A 209 -3.85 18.31 -8.07
CA VAL A 209 -3.91 17.52 -9.31
C VAL A 209 -2.75 17.86 -10.22
N LYS A 210 -2.44 19.15 -10.44
CA LYS A 210 -1.27 19.54 -11.24
C LYS A 210 0.03 18.97 -10.69
N ASN A 211 0.22 19.07 -9.37
CA ASN A 211 1.40 18.52 -8.71
C ASN A 211 1.43 16.99 -8.79
N PHE A 212 0.26 16.34 -8.68
CA PHE A 212 0.12 14.90 -8.84
C PHE A 212 0.58 14.46 -10.23
N LEU A 213 0.03 15.07 -11.30
CA LEU A 213 0.38 14.74 -12.69
C LEU A 213 1.87 14.95 -12.93
N TRP A 214 2.43 16.07 -12.45
CA TRP A 214 3.85 16.35 -12.59
C TRP A 214 4.73 15.31 -11.90
N THR A 215 4.45 15.02 -10.62
CA THR A 215 5.27 14.14 -9.77
C THR A 215 5.21 12.69 -10.24
N HIS A 216 4.06 12.25 -10.78
CA HIS A 216 3.90 10.91 -11.35
C HIS A 216 4.33 10.86 -12.83
N GLY A 217 4.97 11.91 -13.37
CA GLY A 217 5.50 11.91 -14.73
C GLY A 217 4.42 11.87 -15.82
N VAL A 218 3.18 12.28 -15.51
CA VAL A 218 2.10 12.35 -16.48
C VAL A 218 2.30 13.57 -17.39
N ARG A 219 2.12 13.37 -18.70
CA ARG A 219 2.22 14.43 -19.73
C ARG A 219 1.00 14.44 -20.62
N ILE A 220 0.62 15.61 -21.09
CA ILE A 220 -0.55 15.85 -21.93
C ILE A 220 -0.07 16.24 -23.32
N TYR A 221 -0.55 15.54 -24.34
CA TYR A 221 -0.24 15.78 -25.73
C TYR A 221 -1.50 16.23 -26.45
N VAL A 222 -1.47 17.43 -27.02
CA VAL A 222 -2.55 17.92 -27.89
C VAL A 222 -2.10 17.73 -29.32
N THR A 223 -2.84 16.93 -30.08
CA THR A 223 -2.43 16.43 -31.39
C THR A 223 -3.51 16.66 -32.45
N PRO A 224 -3.17 16.81 -33.75
CA PRO A 224 -4.19 16.90 -34.79
C PRO A 224 -4.99 15.60 -34.87
N THR A 225 -4.31 14.45 -34.97
CA THR A 225 -4.88 13.10 -34.88
C THR A 225 -3.97 12.20 -34.05
N VAL A 226 -4.45 11.01 -33.64
CA VAL A 226 -3.62 10.04 -32.90
C VAL A 226 -2.41 9.57 -33.73
N GLU A 227 -2.56 9.44 -35.05
CA GLU A 227 -1.46 9.06 -35.95
C GLU A 227 -0.33 10.09 -35.99
N ASP A 228 -0.62 11.38 -35.78
CA ASP A 228 0.42 12.42 -35.66
C ASP A 228 1.24 12.25 -34.37
N TYR A 229 0.59 11.83 -33.29
CA TYR A 229 1.26 11.55 -32.01
C TYR A 229 2.06 10.24 -32.04
N SER A 230 1.46 9.19 -32.58
CA SER A 230 2.03 7.85 -32.62
C SER A 230 1.86 7.24 -34.00
N PRO A 231 2.80 7.48 -34.93
CA PRO A 231 2.71 6.96 -36.29
C PRO A 231 2.63 5.43 -36.33
N GLY A 232 1.75 4.87 -37.16
CA GLY A 232 1.61 3.44 -37.38
C GLY A 232 0.66 2.72 -36.43
N VAL A 233 -0.04 3.43 -35.53
CA VAL A 233 -1.04 2.81 -34.62
C VAL A 233 -2.45 2.84 -35.17
N LYS A 234 -2.69 3.53 -36.31
CA LYS A 234 -4.03 3.76 -36.85
C LYS A 234 -4.90 2.51 -37.04
N TYR A 235 -4.35 1.32 -37.27
CA TYR A 235 -5.14 0.09 -37.45
C TYR A 235 -5.29 -0.75 -36.18
N GLN A 236 -4.68 -0.33 -35.07
CA GLN A 236 -4.78 -1.05 -33.82
C GLN A 236 -6.10 -0.67 -33.14
N GLU A 237 -6.78 -1.66 -32.57
CA GLU A 237 -7.96 -1.43 -31.75
C GLU A 237 -7.58 -0.58 -30.54
N ALA A 238 -8.36 0.47 -30.28
CA ALA A 238 -8.18 1.26 -29.09
C ALA A 238 -8.83 0.52 -27.90
N ARG A 239 -8.07 0.29 -26.83
CA ARG A 239 -8.58 -0.34 -25.59
C ARG A 239 -9.82 0.43 -25.10
N GLY A 240 -10.90 -0.29 -24.76
CA GLY A 240 -12.16 0.29 -24.29
C GLY A 240 -13.09 0.81 -25.39
N TYR A 241 -12.64 0.88 -26.64
CA TYR A 241 -13.43 1.40 -27.76
C TYR A 241 -14.05 0.25 -28.55
N GLU A 242 -15.32 -0.09 -28.27
CA GLU A 242 -16.04 -1.18 -28.96
C GLU A 242 -16.10 -0.95 -30.48
N GLY A 243 -15.25 -1.65 -31.23
CA GLY A 243 -15.33 -1.77 -32.69
C GLY A 243 -14.62 -0.69 -33.50
N GLY A 244 -13.75 0.14 -32.88
CA GLY A 244 -12.98 1.14 -33.62
C GLY A 244 -11.49 1.14 -33.28
N THR A 245 -10.73 1.82 -34.14
CA THR A 245 -9.27 1.85 -34.08
C THR A 245 -8.79 3.21 -33.57
N TYR A 246 -7.48 3.38 -33.45
CA TYR A 246 -6.90 4.70 -33.19
C TYR A 246 -7.18 5.74 -34.29
N LYS A 247 -7.76 5.38 -35.46
CA LYS A 247 -8.29 6.36 -36.43
C LYS A 247 -9.43 7.18 -35.82
N SER A 248 -10.40 6.52 -35.19
CA SER A 248 -11.60 7.16 -34.65
C SER A 248 -11.50 7.53 -33.17
N CYS A 249 -10.35 7.30 -32.53
CA CYS A 249 -10.10 7.59 -31.12
C CYS A 249 -9.81 9.08 -30.89
N PRO A 250 -10.66 9.83 -30.15
CA PRO A 250 -10.46 11.26 -29.93
C PRO A 250 -9.51 11.57 -28.76
N ALA A 251 -9.40 10.67 -27.80
CA ALA A 251 -8.55 10.81 -26.63
C ALA A 251 -8.24 9.45 -26.03
N PHE A 252 -7.09 9.33 -25.39
CA PHE A 252 -6.77 8.16 -24.58
C PHE A 252 -5.67 8.46 -23.55
N TYR A 253 -5.65 7.66 -22.50
CA TYR A 253 -4.56 7.55 -21.56
C TYR A 253 -3.78 6.24 -21.79
N HIS A 254 -2.45 6.35 -21.89
CA HIS A 254 -1.59 5.18 -21.89
C HIS A 254 -0.20 5.51 -21.36
N ASN A 255 0.32 4.70 -20.43
CA ASN A 255 1.70 4.81 -19.91
C ASN A 255 2.08 6.25 -19.51
N ARG A 256 1.28 6.88 -18.65
CA ARG A 256 1.49 8.25 -18.15
C ARG A 256 1.40 9.33 -19.24
N LYS A 257 0.74 9.04 -20.35
CA LYS A 257 0.51 10.01 -21.44
C LYS A 257 -0.99 10.14 -21.66
N ILE A 258 -1.48 11.36 -21.53
CA ILE A 258 -2.83 11.75 -21.95
C ILE A 258 -2.69 12.33 -23.35
N VAL A 259 -3.39 11.76 -24.32
CA VAL A 259 -3.37 12.22 -25.71
C VAL A 259 -4.77 12.71 -26.05
N ILE A 260 -4.87 13.96 -26.50
CA ILE A 260 -6.13 14.60 -26.90
C ILE A 260 -6.00 15.02 -28.36
N ALA A 261 -6.76 14.38 -29.23
CA ALA A 261 -6.81 14.68 -30.65
C ALA A 261 -7.89 15.72 -30.96
N GLU A 262 -7.55 16.74 -31.75
CA GLU A 262 -8.56 17.69 -32.25
C GLU A 262 -9.43 17.07 -33.33
N ARG A 263 -8.92 16.10 -34.10
CA ARG A 263 -9.63 15.43 -35.20
C ARG A 263 -9.43 13.92 -35.16
N THR A 264 -10.38 13.23 -35.77
CA THR A 264 -10.32 11.79 -36.03
C THR A 264 -10.30 11.52 -37.52
N MET A 265 -9.98 10.29 -37.90
CA MET A 265 -10.08 9.79 -39.27
C MET A 265 -11.31 8.89 -39.40
N ASP A 266 -11.92 8.88 -40.58
CA ASP A 266 -12.92 7.90 -40.92
C ASP A 266 -12.32 6.49 -40.96
N GLU A 267 -13.08 5.51 -40.46
CA GLU A 267 -12.63 4.11 -40.40
C GLU A 267 -12.53 3.47 -41.79
N GLY A 268 -13.35 3.88 -42.76
CA GLY A 268 -13.42 3.29 -44.09
C GLY A 268 -12.42 3.89 -45.07
N ASP A 269 -12.38 5.22 -45.19
CA ASP A 269 -11.62 5.92 -46.24
C ASP A 269 -10.45 6.78 -45.73
N GLU A 270 -10.23 6.82 -44.41
CA GLU A 270 -9.17 7.59 -43.74
C GLU A 270 -9.27 9.11 -43.93
N SER A 271 -10.40 9.62 -44.43
CA SER A 271 -10.64 11.06 -44.52
C SER A 271 -10.60 11.72 -43.14
N ILE A 272 -10.00 12.90 -43.07
CA ILE A 272 -9.90 13.66 -41.82
C ILE A 272 -11.25 14.29 -41.52
N ARG A 273 -11.81 13.96 -40.36
CA ARG A 273 -13.08 14.51 -39.88
C ARG A 273 -12.90 15.92 -39.33
N ASP A 274 -14.03 16.61 -39.15
CA ASP A 274 -14.07 17.94 -38.58
C ASP A 274 -13.46 17.99 -37.17
N ALA A 275 -12.98 19.18 -36.80
CA ALA A 275 -12.41 19.43 -35.49
C ALA A 275 -13.48 19.28 -34.39
N PHE A 276 -13.13 18.62 -33.29
CA PHE A 276 -13.95 18.62 -32.09
C PHE A 276 -14.05 20.03 -31.51
N PRO A 277 -15.21 20.42 -30.97
CA PRO A 277 -15.34 21.65 -30.21
C PRO A 277 -14.34 21.67 -29.04
N PRO A 278 -13.75 22.83 -28.71
CA PRO A 278 -12.79 22.94 -27.60
C PRO A 278 -13.34 22.44 -26.26
N ASN A 279 -14.63 22.62 -25.99
CA ASN A 279 -15.25 22.10 -24.76
C ASN A 279 -15.19 20.57 -24.71
N SER A 280 -15.53 19.86 -25.80
CA SER A 280 -15.48 18.40 -25.85
C SER A 280 -14.05 17.86 -25.69
N MET A 281 -13.04 18.58 -26.20
CA MET A 281 -11.63 18.26 -25.94
C MET A 281 -11.27 18.42 -24.45
N VAL A 282 -11.76 19.47 -23.79
CA VAL A 282 -11.56 19.70 -22.35
C VAL A 282 -12.25 18.63 -21.50
N ASN A 283 -13.49 18.23 -21.85
CA ASN A 283 -14.18 17.13 -21.16
C ASN A 283 -13.39 15.82 -21.32
N SER A 284 -12.85 15.54 -22.51
CA SER A 284 -12.00 14.37 -22.75
C SER A 284 -10.71 14.44 -21.91
N LEU A 285 -10.06 15.61 -21.81
CA LEU A 285 -8.91 15.80 -20.93
C LEU A 285 -9.21 15.43 -19.47
N TYR A 286 -10.35 15.86 -18.93
CA TYR A 286 -10.70 15.57 -17.54
C TYR A 286 -10.98 14.08 -17.31
N HIS A 287 -11.66 13.42 -18.24
CA HIS A 287 -11.84 11.97 -18.22
C HIS A 287 -10.50 11.22 -18.27
N GLU A 288 -9.60 11.54 -19.22
CA GLU A 288 -8.27 10.90 -19.30
C GLU A 288 -7.38 11.20 -18.09
N THR A 289 -7.59 12.35 -17.44
CA THR A 289 -6.94 12.67 -16.16
C THR A 289 -7.42 11.71 -15.07
N GLY A 290 -8.68 11.31 -15.09
CA GLY A 290 -9.23 10.25 -14.25
C GLY A 290 -8.50 8.92 -14.41
N HIS A 291 -8.33 8.42 -15.64
CA HIS A 291 -7.51 7.23 -15.90
C HIS A 291 -6.06 7.38 -15.44
N ALA A 292 -5.47 8.56 -15.64
CA ALA A 292 -4.11 8.82 -15.18
C ALA A 292 -3.96 8.73 -13.67
N MET A 293 -4.93 9.27 -12.94
CA MET A 293 -4.97 9.24 -11.48
C MET A 293 -5.26 7.83 -10.96
N ASP A 294 -6.19 7.12 -11.59
CA ASP A 294 -6.52 5.73 -11.27
C ASP A 294 -5.29 4.83 -11.37
N PHE A 295 -4.59 4.87 -12.52
CA PHE A 295 -3.38 4.09 -12.75
C PHE A 295 -2.25 4.46 -11.79
N CYS A 296 -2.02 5.76 -11.54
CA CYS A 296 -0.89 6.21 -10.73
C CYS A 296 -1.11 6.01 -9.21
N LEU A 297 -2.33 5.71 -8.78
CA LEU A 297 -2.70 5.40 -7.39
C LEU A 297 -2.99 3.92 -7.19
N ASP A 298 -2.30 3.07 -7.96
CA ASP A 298 -2.35 1.61 -7.92
C ASP A 298 -3.76 1.02 -8.15
N GLY A 299 -4.56 1.66 -9.03
CA GLY A 299 -5.89 1.21 -9.40
C GLY A 299 -6.93 1.46 -8.32
N ILE A 300 -7.35 2.72 -8.15
CA ILE A 300 -8.41 3.08 -7.21
C ILE A 300 -9.71 2.36 -7.56
N SER A 301 -10.03 2.29 -8.86
CA SER A 301 -11.19 1.59 -9.41
C SER A 301 -11.24 0.11 -9.04
N HIS A 302 -10.09 -0.49 -8.73
CA HIS A 302 -9.93 -1.90 -8.35
C HIS A 302 -9.86 -2.14 -6.85
N SER A 303 -9.92 -1.08 -6.03
CA SER A 303 -9.92 -1.21 -4.57
C SER A 303 -11.24 -1.78 -4.05
N ASP A 304 -11.18 -2.54 -2.95
CA ASP A 304 -12.37 -3.10 -2.30
C ASP A 304 -13.36 -2.01 -1.89
N GLU A 305 -12.86 -0.85 -1.44
CA GLU A 305 -13.70 0.28 -1.05
C GLU A 305 -14.43 0.90 -2.25
N PHE A 306 -13.72 1.06 -3.38
CA PHE A 306 -14.33 1.59 -4.60
C PHE A 306 -15.38 0.63 -5.14
N LYS A 307 -15.01 -0.65 -5.29
CA LYS A 307 -15.92 -1.69 -5.77
C LYS A 307 -17.16 -1.78 -4.89
N HIS A 308 -17.02 -1.71 -3.58
CA HIS A 308 -18.15 -1.71 -2.66
C HIS A 308 -19.07 -0.50 -2.88
N ALA A 309 -18.53 0.71 -2.97
CA ALA A 309 -19.32 1.92 -3.21
C ALA A 309 -20.01 1.89 -4.59
N TYR A 310 -19.28 1.50 -5.64
CA TYR A 310 -19.77 1.38 -7.00
C TYR A 310 -20.93 0.37 -7.10
N LEU A 311 -20.81 -0.80 -6.47
CA LEU A 311 -21.87 -1.82 -6.48
C LEU A 311 -23.11 -1.37 -5.72
N LEU A 312 -22.97 -0.61 -4.63
CA LEU A 312 -24.12 -0.04 -3.92
C LEU A 312 -24.85 1.01 -4.74
N ASP A 313 -24.10 1.90 -5.39
CA ASP A 313 -24.64 2.95 -6.27
C ASP A 313 -25.33 2.35 -7.52
N SER A 314 -24.75 1.30 -8.11
CA SER A 314 -25.28 0.65 -9.33
C SER A 314 -26.40 -0.36 -9.07
N ALA A 315 -26.70 -0.71 -7.83
CA ALA A 315 -27.67 -1.77 -7.51
C ALA A 315 -29.12 -1.43 -7.90
N HIS A 316 -29.48 -0.14 -7.95
CA HIS A 316 -30.86 0.31 -8.17
C HIS A 316 -30.94 1.48 -9.17
N VAL A 317 -30.31 1.32 -10.33
CA VAL A 317 -30.40 2.32 -11.40
C VAL A 317 -31.73 2.16 -12.16
N GLU A 318 -32.49 3.24 -12.27
CA GLU A 318 -33.71 3.29 -13.09
C GLU A 318 -33.43 2.82 -14.52
N PRO A 319 -34.28 1.98 -15.15
CA PRO A 319 -33.99 1.38 -16.46
C PRO A 319 -33.65 2.39 -17.57
N SER A 320 -34.29 3.56 -17.57
CA SER A 320 -34.02 4.63 -18.53
C SER A 320 -32.62 5.22 -18.35
N VAL A 321 -32.16 5.37 -17.11
CA VAL A 321 -30.81 5.84 -16.77
C VAL A 321 -29.78 4.75 -17.01
N ALA A 322 -30.12 3.48 -16.73
CA ALA A 322 -29.24 2.34 -16.94
C ALA A 322 -28.84 2.19 -18.41
N ASN A 323 -29.76 2.46 -19.35
CA ASN A 323 -29.44 2.47 -20.78
C ASN A 323 -28.50 3.62 -21.15
N THR A 324 -28.71 4.82 -20.59
CA THR A 324 -27.83 5.98 -20.80
C THR A 324 -26.43 5.73 -20.25
N LEU A 325 -26.31 5.10 -19.08
CA LEU A 325 -25.05 4.82 -18.41
C LEU A 325 -24.50 3.41 -18.67
N LYS A 326 -25.00 2.72 -19.71
CA LYS A 326 -24.67 1.31 -20.00
C LYS A 326 -23.16 1.05 -20.00
N TYR A 327 -22.39 1.98 -20.58
CA TYR A 327 -20.94 1.88 -20.67
C TYR A 327 -20.25 1.88 -19.30
N TYR A 328 -20.76 2.65 -18.33
CA TYR A 328 -20.22 2.73 -16.97
C TYR A 328 -20.78 1.63 -16.04
N LEU A 329 -21.87 0.97 -16.43
CA LEU A 329 -22.56 -0.09 -15.69
C LEU A 329 -22.20 -1.49 -16.18
N GLN A 330 -21.13 -1.62 -16.98
CA GLN A 330 -20.63 -2.90 -17.43
C GLN A 330 -20.25 -3.79 -16.25
N LYS A 331 -20.55 -5.09 -16.35
CA LYS A 331 -20.25 -6.07 -15.29
C LYS A 331 -18.76 -6.41 -15.18
N SER A 332 -17.95 -6.06 -16.18
CA SER A 332 -16.50 -6.22 -16.15
C SER A 332 -15.84 -5.14 -15.30
N GLU A 333 -14.53 -5.28 -15.07
CA GLU A 333 -13.73 -4.24 -14.43
C GLU A 333 -13.62 -2.98 -15.30
N ASP A 334 -13.83 -3.09 -16.62
CA ASP A 334 -13.85 -1.93 -17.51
C ASP A 334 -14.92 -0.91 -17.11
N GLY A 335 -16.11 -1.37 -16.70
CA GLY A 335 -17.16 -0.47 -16.21
C GLY A 335 -16.75 0.32 -14.96
N GLN A 336 -15.94 -0.29 -14.08
CA GLN A 336 -15.41 0.36 -12.88
C GLN A 336 -14.32 1.38 -13.23
N GLU A 337 -13.39 1.03 -14.13
CA GLU A 337 -12.33 1.93 -14.61
C GLU A 337 -12.94 3.17 -15.29
N GLU A 338 -13.92 2.98 -16.16
CA GLU A 338 -14.61 4.04 -16.90
C GLU A 338 -15.46 4.91 -15.97
N CYS A 339 -16.19 4.29 -15.04
CA CYS A 339 -16.94 5.04 -14.04
C CYS A 339 -16.00 5.87 -13.15
N CYS A 340 -14.87 5.31 -12.72
CA CYS A 340 -13.85 6.03 -11.94
C CYS A 340 -13.33 7.25 -12.72
N ALA A 341 -12.92 7.06 -13.97
CA ALA A 341 -12.40 8.13 -14.81
C ALA A 341 -13.43 9.25 -15.02
N GLU A 342 -14.68 8.89 -15.31
CA GLU A 342 -15.77 9.83 -15.53
C GLU A 342 -16.14 10.61 -14.27
N LEU A 343 -16.23 9.95 -13.11
CA LEU A 343 -16.51 10.61 -11.83
C LEU A 343 -15.37 11.55 -11.40
N ILE A 344 -14.11 11.19 -11.66
CA ILE A 344 -12.99 12.12 -11.46
C ILE A 344 -13.13 13.30 -12.42
N GLY A 345 -13.47 13.07 -13.69
CA GLY A 345 -13.75 14.13 -14.65
C GLY A 345 -14.80 15.12 -14.14
N LEU A 346 -15.90 14.64 -13.54
CA LEU A 346 -16.91 15.47 -12.88
C LEU A 346 -16.36 16.33 -11.74
N LEU A 347 -15.44 15.79 -10.94
CA LEU A 347 -14.79 16.53 -9.85
C LEU A 347 -13.85 17.62 -10.39
N LEU A 348 -13.27 17.42 -11.58
CA LEU A 348 -12.40 18.38 -12.26
C LEU A 348 -13.17 19.45 -13.05
N GLY A 349 -14.50 19.32 -13.16
CA GLY A 349 -15.36 20.33 -13.78
C GLY A 349 -15.88 19.95 -15.17
N GLN A 350 -15.93 18.66 -15.49
CA GLN A 350 -16.60 18.17 -16.70
C GLN A 350 -18.07 18.58 -16.72
N THR A 351 -18.57 18.96 -17.90
CA THR A 351 -19.93 19.48 -18.13
C THR A 351 -20.74 18.65 -19.12
N GLU A 352 -20.09 17.85 -19.98
CA GLU A 352 -20.71 16.95 -20.96
C GLU A 352 -20.65 15.48 -20.50
N ARG A 353 -21.27 14.56 -21.26
CA ARG A 353 -21.30 13.10 -21.02
C ARG A 353 -22.10 12.67 -19.77
N HIS A 354 -23.41 12.94 -19.79
CA HIS A 354 -24.34 12.42 -18.77
C HIS A 354 -24.00 12.83 -17.33
N THR A 355 -23.43 14.03 -17.14
CA THR A 355 -22.94 14.50 -15.84
C THR A 355 -24.00 14.53 -14.75
N THR A 356 -25.25 14.83 -15.13
CA THR A 356 -26.41 14.85 -14.24
C THR A 356 -26.75 13.44 -13.78
N GLU A 357 -26.87 12.49 -14.72
CA GLU A 357 -27.16 11.09 -14.44
C GLU A 357 -26.05 10.45 -13.61
N MET A 358 -24.78 10.63 -14.00
CA MET A 358 -23.63 10.10 -13.25
C MET A 358 -23.60 10.59 -11.80
N ARG A 359 -23.86 11.89 -11.57
CA ARG A 359 -23.89 12.46 -10.21
C ARG A 359 -25.05 11.93 -9.38
N ALA A 360 -26.20 11.70 -10.01
CA ALA A 360 -27.38 11.16 -9.34
C ALA A 360 -27.22 9.67 -9.03
N THR A 361 -26.59 8.91 -9.94
CA THR A 361 -26.41 7.46 -9.82
C THR A 361 -25.28 7.08 -8.88
N PHE A 362 -24.17 7.83 -8.83
CA PHE A 362 -22.97 7.43 -8.08
C PHE A 362 -22.58 8.35 -6.89
N PRO A 363 -23.50 8.69 -5.97
CA PRO A 363 -23.20 9.61 -4.88
C PRO A 363 -22.20 9.05 -3.86
N LEU A 364 -22.21 7.74 -3.57
CA LEU A 364 -21.27 7.13 -2.61
C LEU A 364 -19.87 7.07 -3.20
N THR A 365 -19.77 6.62 -4.44
CA THR A 365 -18.51 6.50 -5.19
C THR A 365 -17.87 7.87 -5.40
N LEU A 366 -18.66 8.89 -5.75
CA LEU A 366 -18.18 10.26 -5.89
C LEU A 366 -17.66 10.82 -4.56
N LYS A 367 -18.34 10.55 -3.44
CA LYS A 367 -17.89 10.95 -2.10
C LYS A 367 -16.56 10.27 -1.73
N LEU A 368 -16.42 8.98 -2.02
CA LEU A 368 -15.18 8.23 -1.80
C LEU A 368 -14.02 8.83 -2.58
N LEU A 369 -14.20 9.05 -3.90
CA LEU A 369 -13.18 9.63 -4.77
C LEU A 369 -12.78 11.02 -4.30
N LYS A 370 -13.75 11.86 -3.94
CA LYS A 370 -13.48 13.21 -3.41
C LYS A 370 -12.59 13.15 -2.17
N ALA A 371 -12.88 12.26 -1.23
CA ALA A 371 -12.09 12.09 -0.01
C ALA A 371 -10.68 11.54 -0.30
N LYS A 372 -10.57 10.52 -1.17
CA LYS A 372 -9.31 9.84 -1.49
C LYS A 372 -8.35 10.73 -2.27
N LEU A 373 -8.88 11.62 -3.12
CA LEU A 373 -8.11 12.50 -3.99
C LEU A 373 -7.89 13.91 -3.39
N GLY A 374 -8.58 14.25 -2.30
CA GLY A 374 -8.50 15.58 -1.68
C GLY A 374 -9.03 16.69 -2.59
N LEU A 375 -10.14 16.42 -3.28
CA LEU A 375 -10.80 17.31 -4.24
C LEU A 375 -12.05 17.99 -3.65
#